data_AF-A0A9W8UTA5-F1
#
_entry.id   AF-A0A9W8UTA5-F1
#
_cell.length_a   1.000
_cell.length_b   1.000
_cell.length_c   1.000
_cell.angle_alpha   90.00
_cell.angle_beta   90.00
_cell.angle_gamma   90.00
#
_symmetry.space_group_name_H-M   'P 1'
#
loop_
_entity.id
_entity.type
_entity.pdbx_description
1 polymer ?
#
loop_
_entity_poly.entity_id
_entity_poly.type
_entity_poly.pdbx_seq_one_letter_code
_entity_poly.pdbx_strand_id
1 'polypeptide(L)'
;MLRHVGSKLPVQLFLDSASEYEHKLCNTSLASLDVQCLNMDDFLHVPKSANYSTPHFEKFEFKAFALIFSSFQNILFLDSDAFPIRKPDYLFDVEPYKSHGLVTWPDFWLPTISPLFYEIAEAQMPNRTMKSRASESGIMLYDKARHADSLLLAAYYNFYGKYYYQLHSQGAWGSGDKETFTQGAVVLGNPFWQVKQNAVMLIPGEIHYGSGIWQADPELDWKSNQKKTGKREIPIITTMFAHLNRVKFDTRRLNSLLDELTSETKEGEKEEWSRIWGPDYNSVVKKAGYDLEKVIWEEAIKATCEHSLLDECERIRNYYDTVFGQDA
;
A
#
# COMPACT_ATOMS: atom_id res chain seq x y z
N MET A 1 -7.35 -2.08 -11.54
CA MET A 1 -5.94 -2.55 -11.37
C MET A 1 -5.76 -4.06 -11.11
N LEU A 2 -6.15 -4.67 -9.98
CA LEU A 2 -5.93 -6.12 -9.77
C LEU A 2 -6.51 -6.98 -10.90
N ARG A 3 -7.76 -6.68 -11.31
CA ARG A 3 -8.41 -7.34 -12.45
C ARG A 3 -7.73 -7.01 -13.78
N HIS A 4 -7.30 -5.76 -13.97
CA HIS A 4 -6.53 -5.33 -15.14
C HIS A 4 -5.28 -6.18 -15.39
N VAL A 5 -4.49 -6.43 -14.34
CA VAL A 5 -3.28 -7.28 -14.44
C VAL A 5 -3.60 -8.78 -14.47
N GLY A 6 -4.88 -9.18 -14.55
CA GLY A 6 -5.33 -10.56 -14.69
C GLY A 6 -5.40 -11.36 -13.39
N SER A 7 -5.44 -10.69 -12.23
CA SER A 7 -5.64 -11.35 -10.94
C SER A 7 -7.07 -11.87 -10.80
N LYS A 8 -7.22 -13.10 -10.31
CA LYS A 8 -8.52 -13.72 -10.03
C LYS A 8 -8.78 -13.94 -8.54
N LEU A 9 -7.91 -13.38 -7.69
CA LEU A 9 -8.06 -13.53 -6.25
C LEU A 9 -9.31 -12.76 -5.76
N PRO A 10 -10.06 -13.30 -4.78
CA PRO A 10 -11.15 -12.56 -4.14
C PRO A 10 -10.57 -11.37 -3.36
N VAL A 11 -11.32 -10.27 -3.30
CA VAL A 11 -10.88 -9.04 -2.62
C VAL A 11 -11.88 -8.67 -1.53
N GLN A 12 -11.38 -8.36 -0.34
CA GLN A 12 -12.17 -7.73 0.72
C GLN A 12 -11.68 -6.29 0.92
N LEU A 13 -12.55 -5.32 0.65
CA LEU A 13 -12.27 -3.90 0.83
C LEU A 13 -12.88 -3.43 2.16
N PHE A 14 -12.03 -3.03 3.09
CA PHE A 14 -12.47 -2.47 4.37
C PHE A 14 -12.71 -0.96 4.24
N LEU A 15 -13.91 -0.53 4.58
CA LEU A 15 -14.31 0.86 4.62
C LEU A 15 -14.28 1.35 6.07
N ASP A 16 -13.79 2.57 6.25
CA ASP A 16 -13.77 3.26 7.54
C ASP A 16 -15.10 4.02 7.74
N SER A 17 -15.84 3.63 8.78
CA SER A 17 -17.14 4.20 9.18
C SER A 17 -18.07 4.57 8.02
N ALA A 18 -18.21 3.66 7.05
CA ALA A 18 -19.06 3.91 5.90
C ALA A 18 -20.54 3.98 6.30
N SER A 19 -21.25 4.97 5.76
CA SER A 19 -22.70 4.99 5.84
C SER A 19 -23.31 3.80 5.08
N GLU A 20 -24.55 3.44 5.39
CA GLU A 20 -25.28 2.38 4.67
C GLU A 20 -25.35 2.67 3.16
N TYR A 21 -25.47 3.94 2.80
CA TYR A 21 -25.43 4.39 1.40
C TYR A 21 -24.08 4.13 0.75
N GLU A 22 -22.97 4.53 1.38
CA GLU A 22 -21.61 4.31 0.85
C GLU A 22 -21.27 2.82 0.75
N HIS A 23 -21.65 2.03 1.74
CA HIS A 23 -21.44 0.58 1.72
C HIS A 23 -22.22 -0.09 0.58
N LYS A 24 -23.47 0.32 0.36
CA LYS A 24 -24.27 -0.15 -0.78
C LYS A 24 -23.70 0.30 -2.12
N LEU A 25 -23.24 1.54 -2.22
CA LEU A 25 -22.60 2.08 -3.42
C LEU A 25 -21.33 1.29 -3.75
N CYS A 26 -20.47 1.03 -2.76
CA CYS A 26 -19.26 0.23 -2.92
C CYS A 26 -19.57 -1.16 -3.49
N ASN A 27 -20.52 -1.88 -2.86
CA ASN A 27 -20.92 -3.21 -3.31
C ASN A 27 -21.52 -3.20 -4.73
N THR A 28 -22.22 -2.13 -5.11
CA THR A 28 -22.84 -2.02 -6.44
C THR A 28 -21.81 -1.67 -7.51
N SER A 29 -20.97 -0.66 -7.28
CA SER A 29 -19.96 -0.20 -8.24
C SER A 29 -18.85 -1.23 -8.48
N LEU A 30 -18.53 -2.06 -7.49
CA LEU A 30 -17.48 -3.08 -7.58
C LEU A 30 -18.04 -4.50 -7.77
N ALA A 31 -19.34 -4.67 -7.97
CA ALA A 31 -20.00 -5.98 -8.10
C ALA A 31 -19.38 -6.85 -9.20
N SER A 32 -18.99 -6.25 -10.33
CA SER A 32 -18.40 -6.95 -11.48
C SER A 32 -16.94 -7.39 -11.25
N LEU A 33 -16.31 -6.91 -10.16
CA LEU A 33 -14.90 -7.13 -9.87
C LEU A 33 -14.66 -8.19 -8.79
N ASP A 34 -15.68 -8.90 -8.32
CA ASP A 34 -15.55 -9.90 -7.25
C ASP A 34 -14.87 -9.31 -5.99
N VAL A 35 -15.39 -8.17 -5.56
CA VAL A 35 -14.97 -7.41 -4.37
C VAL A 35 -16.11 -7.45 -3.36
N GLN A 36 -15.78 -7.82 -2.12
CA GLN A 36 -16.68 -7.71 -0.98
C GLN A 36 -16.32 -6.47 -0.18
N CYS A 37 -17.22 -5.49 -0.11
CA CYS A 37 -17.03 -4.33 0.75
C CYS A 37 -17.46 -4.67 2.18
N LEU A 38 -16.60 -4.39 3.16
CA LEU A 38 -16.83 -4.63 4.58
C LEU A 38 -16.71 -3.31 5.34
N ASN A 39 -17.60 -3.05 6.29
CA ASN A 39 -17.50 -1.87 7.14
C ASN A 39 -16.72 -2.24 8.41
N MET A 40 -15.70 -1.45 8.76
CA MET A 40 -14.88 -1.72 9.95
C MET A 40 -15.72 -1.66 11.24
N ASP A 41 -16.69 -0.75 11.29
CA ASP A 41 -17.56 -0.55 12.45
C ASP A 41 -18.39 -1.79 12.80
N ASP A 42 -18.69 -2.65 11.82
CA ASP A 42 -19.43 -3.90 12.04
C ASP A 42 -18.64 -4.88 12.93
N PHE A 43 -17.31 -4.82 12.89
CA PHE A 43 -16.41 -5.67 13.67
C PHE A 43 -16.02 -5.03 15.01
N LEU A 44 -16.04 -3.71 15.08
CA LEU A 44 -15.65 -2.95 16.27
C LEU A 44 -16.84 -2.59 17.16
N HIS A 45 -18.07 -2.93 16.77
CA HIS A 45 -19.27 -2.59 17.51
C HIS A 45 -19.24 -3.20 18.93
N VAL A 46 -19.16 -2.33 19.93
CA VAL A 46 -19.27 -2.71 21.33
C VAL A 46 -20.72 -2.49 21.80
N PRO A 47 -21.33 -3.42 22.55
CA PRO A 47 -22.66 -3.22 23.11
C PRO A 47 -22.73 -1.95 23.95
N LYS A 48 -23.84 -1.21 23.88
CA LYS A 48 -24.07 0.01 24.69
C LYS A 48 -23.98 -0.22 26.20
N SER A 49 -24.09 -1.47 26.64
CA SER A 49 -23.97 -1.89 28.04
C SER A 49 -22.51 -2.09 28.50
N ALA A 50 -21.53 -2.02 27.60
CA ALA A 50 -20.14 -2.17 27.95
C ALA A 50 -19.59 -0.93 28.67
N ASN A 51 -18.70 -1.16 29.63
CA ASN A 51 -18.02 -0.09 30.39
C ASN A 51 -16.83 0.52 29.63
N TYR A 52 -16.70 0.26 28.34
CA TYR A 52 -15.64 0.79 27.48
C TYR A 52 -16.24 1.24 26.15
N SER A 53 -15.66 2.28 25.56
CA SER A 53 -16.06 2.80 24.26
C SER A 53 -15.42 2.00 23.14
N THR A 54 -16.08 2.00 21.98
CA THR A 54 -15.46 1.59 20.72
C THR A 54 -14.13 2.33 20.56
N PRO A 55 -13.03 1.64 20.24
CA PRO A 55 -11.75 2.28 19.97
C PRO A 55 -11.91 3.26 18.81
N HIS A 56 -11.45 4.51 18.99
CA HIS A 56 -11.36 5.45 17.90
C HIS A 56 -9.98 5.31 17.25
N PHE A 57 -9.95 4.86 16.01
CA PHE A 57 -8.73 4.79 15.20
C PHE A 57 -8.69 6.02 14.31
N GLU A 58 -7.55 6.73 14.28
CA GLU A 58 -7.46 8.00 13.57
C GLU A 58 -6.83 7.85 12.18
N LYS A 59 -5.94 6.86 11.95
CA LYS A 59 -5.12 6.78 10.74
C LYS A 59 -4.76 5.36 10.32
N PHE A 60 -3.56 4.89 10.64
CA PHE A 60 -2.97 3.68 10.06
C PHE A 60 -3.28 2.43 10.88
N GLU A 61 -3.90 2.59 12.04
CA GLU A 61 -4.22 1.50 12.97
C GLU A 61 -5.12 0.44 12.32
N PHE A 62 -5.96 0.85 11.37
CA PHE A 62 -6.93 -0.01 10.68
C PHE A 62 -6.30 -1.17 9.92
N LYS A 63 -5.04 -1.08 9.48
CA LYS A 63 -4.41 -2.14 8.66
C LYS A 63 -4.31 -3.46 9.42
N ALA A 64 -3.92 -3.41 10.69
CA ALA A 64 -3.83 -4.60 11.53
C ALA A 64 -5.21 -5.25 11.74
N PHE A 65 -6.24 -4.43 11.93
CA PHE A 65 -7.62 -4.91 12.11
C PHE A 65 -8.22 -5.46 10.82
N ALA A 66 -7.96 -4.83 9.67
CA ALA A 66 -8.37 -5.36 8.36
C ALA A 66 -7.75 -6.74 8.10
N LEU A 67 -6.47 -6.94 8.44
CA LEU A 67 -5.82 -8.25 8.37
C LEU A 67 -6.51 -9.27 9.29
N ILE A 68 -6.79 -8.90 10.55
CA ILE A 68 -7.45 -9.77 11.53
C ILE A 68 -8.85 -10.17 11.07
N PHE A 69 -9.69 -9.19 10.74
CA PHE A 69 -11.10 -9.38 10.42
C PHE A 69 -11.37 -9.90 9.01
N SER A 70 -10.38 -9.88 8.13
CA SER A 70 -10.51 -10.54 6.82
C SER A 70 -10.78 -12.03 6.98
N SER A 71 -11.53 -12.61 6.05
CA SER A 71 -11.88 -14.04 6.08
C SER A 71 -10.75 -14.96 5.57
N PHE A 72 -9.75 -14.40 4.91
CA PHE A 72 -8.70 -15.16 4.23
C PHE A 72 -7.60 -15.61 5.19
N GLN A 73 -7.05 -16.81 4.99
CA GLN A 73 -5.85 -17.25 5.70
C GLN A 73 -4.58 -16.62 5.12
N ASN A 74 -4.44 -16.68 3.79
CA ASN A 74 -3.32 -16.12 3.02
C ASN A 74 -3.77 -14.78 2.44
N ILE A 75 -3.08 -13.70 2.79
CA ILE A 75 -3.50 -12.34 2.49
C ILE A 75 -2.37 -11.61 1.75
N LEU A 76 -2.71 -10.96 0.64
CA LEU A 76 -1.94 -9.86 0.08
C LEU A 76 -2.64 -8.58 0.53
N PHE A 77 -2.05 -7.87 1.48
CA PHE A 77 -2.53 -6.57 1.91
C PHE A 77 -2.01 -5.50 0.95
N LEU A 78 -2.90 -4.60 0.54
CA LEU A 78 -2.61 -3.44 -0.31
C LEU A 78 -3.30 -2.21 0.28
N ASP A 79 -2.53 -1.14 0.49
CA ASP A 79 -3.08 0.19 0.71
C ASP A 79 -3.85 0.65 -0.55
N SER A 80 -4.74 1.62 -0.38
CA SER A 80 -5.56 2.17 -1.47
C SER A 80 -4.74 2.82 -2.60
N ASP A 81 -3.47 3.15 -2.33
CA ASP A 81 -2.54 3.77 -3.26
C ASP A 81 -1.38 2.84 -3.67
N ALA A 82 -1.52 1.55 -3.41
CA ALA A 82 -0.60 0.49 -3.82
C ALA A 82 -1.15 -0.27 -5.03
N PHE A 83 -0.49 -0.14 -6.17
CA PHE A 83 -0.94 -0.71 -7.44
C PHE A 83 -0.05 -1.89 -7.89
N PRO A 84 -0.64 -3.07 -8.15
CA PRO A 84 0.08 -4.16 -8.80
C PRO A 84 0.31 -3.82 -10.27
N ILE A 85 1.55 -4.00 -10.72
CA ILE A 85 1.95 -3.82 -12.13
C ILE A 85 1.90 -5.16 -12.87
N ARG A 86 1.96 -6.26 -12.10
CA ARG A 86 1.93 -7.64 -12.59
C ARG A 86 0.96 -8.46 -11.77
N LYS A 87 0.56 -9.61 -12.31
CA LYS A 87 -0.35 -10.55 -11.65
C LYS A 87 0.25 -11.10 -10.34
N PRO A 88 -0.35 -10.83 -9.17
CA PRO A 88 0.19 -11.25 -7.88
C PRO A 88 -0.22 -12.65 -7.41
N ASP A 89 -1.15 -13.32 -8.10
CA ASP A 89 -1.76 -14.59 -7.64
C ASP A 89 -0.74 -15.66 -7.26
N TYR A 90 0.35 -15.74 -8.01
CA TYR A 90 1.38 -16.76 -7.83
C TYR A 90 2.23 -16.55 -6.56
N LEU A 91 2.19 -15.36 -5.96
CA LEU A 91 3.04 -15.00 -4.80
C LEU A 91 2.79 -15.90 -3.59
N PHE A 92 1.61 -16.52 -3.47
CA PHE A 92 1.29 -17.44 -2.40
C PHE A 92 1.91 -18.84 -2.58
N ASP A 93 2.37 -19.17 -3.79
CA ASP A 93 2.85 -20.51 -4.16
C ASP A 93 4.37 -20.58 -4.33
N VAL A 94 5.08 -19.50 -4.02
CA VAL A 94 6.52 -19.37 -4.25
C VAL A 94 7.28 -18.94 -3.01
N GLU A 95 8.59 -19.12 -3.04
CA GLU A 95 9.46 -18.52 -2.05
C GLU A 95 9.59 -17.01 -2.29
N PRO A 96 9.71 -16.19 -1.24
CA PRO A 96 9.95 -16.54 0.16
C PRO A 96 8.68 -16.78 0.99
N TYR A 97 7.49 -16.61 0.40
CA TYR A 97 6.23 -16.70 1.13
C TYR A 97 5.97 -18.11 1.68
N LYS A 98 6.27 -19.14 0.89
CA LYS A 98 6.09 -20.53 1.32
C LYS A 98 6.88 -20.86 2.57
N SER A 99 8.16 -20.50 2.68
CA SER A 99 8.93 -20.84 3.88
C SER A 99 8.70 -19.90 5.06
N HIS A 100 8.35 -18.63 4.83
CA HIS A 100 8.24 -17.63 5.90
C HIS A 100 6.80 -17.37 6.34
N GLY A 101 5.90 -17.06 5.41
CA GLY A 101 4.49 -16.71 5.71
C GLY A 101 4.24 -15.25 5.97
N LEU A 102 5.27 -14.49 6.35
CA LEU A 102 5.26 -13.03 6.35
C LEU A 102 6.31 -12.53 5.36
N VAL A 103 5.87 -11.78 4.34
CA VAL A 103 6.75 -11.06 3.41
C VAL A 103 6.44 -9.58 3.46
N THR A 104 7.47 -8.77 3.70
CA THR A 104 7.37 -7.31 3.75
C THR A 104 8.33 -6.65 2.77
N TRP A 105 8.01 -5.44 2.36
CA TRP A 105 8.87 -4.65 1.49
C TRP A 105 9.64 -3.59 2.29
N PRO A 106 10.85 -3.23 1.86
CA PRO A 106 11.60 -2.16 2.49
C PRO A 106 11.03 -0.80 2.12
N ASP A 107 10.98 0.08 3.10
CA ASP A 107 10.77 1.52 2.95
C ASP A 107 12.10 2.20 2.55
N PHE A 108 12.04 3.45 2.11
CA PHE A 108 13.21 4.28 1.82
C PHE A 108 14.04 4.57 3.08
N TRP A 109 13.37 4.68 4.23
CA TRP A 109 13.98 5.09 5.49
C TRP A 109 14.87 4.01 6.12
N LEU A 110 15.82 4.46 6.94
CA LEU A 110 16.57 3.58 7.83
C LEU A 110 15.67 3.17 9.01
N PRO A 111 15.83 1.95 9.55
CA PRO A 111 15.11 1.55 10.75
C PRO A 111 15.65 2.32 11.95
N THR A 112 14.77 2.95 12.72
CA THR A 112 15.09 3.79 13.88
C THR A 112 14.44 3.26 15.16
N ILE A 113 14.28 1.95 15.29
CA ILE A 113 13.71 1.33 16.49
C ILE A 113 14.66 1.57 17.67
N SER A 114 14.12 2.08 18.78
CA SER A 114 14.87 2.30 20.02
C SER A 114 15.32 0.97 20.64
N PRO A 115 16.58 0.84 21.09
CA PRO A 115 17.02 -0.33 21.86
C PRO A 115 16.15 -0.63 23.09
N LEU A 116 15.55 0.40 23.71
CA LEU A 116 14.64 0.23 24.84
C LEU A 116 13.41 -0.62 24.50
N PHE A 117 12.95 -0.61 23.25
CA PHE A 117 11.85 -1.47 22.82
C PHE A 117 12.18 -2.94 23.05
N TYR A 118 13.39 -3.37 22.65
CA TYR A 118 13.83 -4.75 22.76
C TYR A 118 14.08 -5.16 24.22
N GLU A 119 14.51 -4.22 25.07
CA GLU A 119 14.60 -4.43 26.52
C GLU A 119 13.22 -4.66 27.14
N ILE A 120 12.24 -3.81 26.83
CA ILE A 120 10.85 -3.92 27.33
C ILE A 120 10.17 -5.19 26.83
N ALA A 121 10.40 -5.55 25.57
CA ALA A 121 9.82 -6.73 24.94
C ALA A 121 10.57 -8.03 25.28
N GLU A 122 11.65 -7.96 26.06
CA GLU A 122 12.53 -9.09 26.37
C GLU A 122 13.01 -9.85 25.12
N ALA A 123 13.27 -9.11 24.04
CA ALA A 123 13.59 -9.64 22.73
C ALA A 123 15.03 -9.33 22.33
N GLN A 124 15.64 -10.20 21.53
CA GLN A 124 16.98 -9.95 21.00
C GLN A 124 16.91 -8.89 19.88
N MET A 125 17.59 -7.76 20.08
CA MET A 125 17.73 -6.75 19.04
C MET A 125 18.43 -7.34 17.80
N PRO A 126 17.82 -7.26 16.60
CA PRO A 126 18.45 -7.73 15.37
C PRO A 126 19.71 -6.93 15.03
N ASN A 127 20.71 -7.60 14.44
CA ASN A 127 21.88 -6.91 13.92
C ASN A 127 21.51 -6.08 12.67
N ARG A 128 21.43 -4.75 12.83
CA ARG A 128 21.11 -3.81 11.75
C ARG A 128 22.40 -3.19 11.21
N THR A 129 22.47 -3.04 9.89
CA THR A 129 23.60 -2.39 9.20
C THR A 129 23.10 -1.19 8.42
N MET A 130 24.00 -0.39 7.84
CA MET A 130 23.64 0.70 6.93
C MET A 130 22.93 0.24 5.64
N LYS A 131 22.87 -1.07 5.39
CA LYS A 131 22.10 -1.68 4.29
C LYS A 131 20.70 -2.10 4.71
N SER A 132 20.38 -2.06 6.01
CA SER A 132 19.04 -2.36 6.52
C SER A 132 18.09 -1.21 6.22
N ARG A 133 16.83 -1.54 5.93
CA ARG A 133 15.76 -0.58 5.69
C ARG A 133 14.60 -0.83 6.64
N ALA A 134 13.88 0.24 6.95
CA ALA A 134 12.59 0.17 7.62
C ALA A 134 11.61 -0.68 6.79
N SER A 135 10.57 -1.24 7.40
CA SER A 135 9.51 -1.92 6.64
C SER A 135 8.47 -0.93 6.14
N GLU A 136 7.89 -1.24 4.99
CA GLU A 136 6.73 -0.57 4.41
C GLU A 136 5.50 -1.46 4.68
N SER A 137 4.38 -0.88 5.13
CA SER A 137 3.16 -1.60 5.53
C SER A 137 1.98 -1.40 4.58
N GLY A 138 2.14 -0.63 3.51
CA GLY A 138 1.16 -0.53 2.44
C GLY A 138 1.11 -1.78 1.57
N ILE A 139 2.16 -2.60 1.55
CA ILE A 139 2.16 -3.88 0.84
C ILE A 139 2.79 -4.97 1.69
N MET A 140 2.02 -6.03 1.98
CA MET A 140 2.49 -7.17 2.78
C MET A 140 1.83 -8.48 2.31
N LEU A 141 2.59 -9.59 2.34
CA LEU A 141 2.00 -10.92 2.30
C LEU A 141 1.96 -11.49 3.72
N TYR A 142 0.82 -12.06 4.09
CA TYR A 142 0.57 -12.57 5.43
C TYR A 142 -0.06 -13.96 5.38
N ASP A 143 0.39 -14.86 6.23
CA ASP A 143 -0.22 -16.18 6.47
C ASP A 143 -0.69 -16.21 7.92
N LYS A 144 -2.00 -16.03 8.13
CA LYS A 144 -2.57 -15.98 9.48
C LYS A 144 -2.40 -17.28 10.25
N ALA A 145 -2.34 -18.44 9.60
CA ALA A 145 -2.15 -19.69 10.32
C ALA A 145 -0.77 -19.77 11.00
N ARG A 146 0.25 -19.15 10.40
CA ARG A 146 1.63 -19.12 10.93
C ARG A 146 1.96 -17.89 11.76
N HIS A 147 1.27 -16.77 11.50
CA HIS A 147 1.62 -15.47 12.07
C HIS A 147 0.50 -14.83 12.90
N ALA A 148 -0.57 -15.56 13.25
CA ALA A 148 -1.68 -15.01 14.05
C ALA A 148 -1.20 -14.35 15.36
N ASP A 149 -0.24 -14.96 16.04
CA ASP A 149 0.37 -14.44 17.26
C ASP A 149 1.11 -13.12 17.02
N SER A 150 1.98 -13.05 16.00
CA SER A 150 2.66 -11.81 15.63
C SER A 150 1.73 -10.73 15.09
N LEU A 151 0.61 -11.13 14.46
CA LEU A 151 -0.43 -10.21 14.00
C LEU A 151 -1.19 -9.61 15.18
N LEU A 152 -1.53 -10.41 16.19
CA LEU A 152 -2.16 -9.92 17.42
C LEU A 152 -1.24 -8.99 18.18
N LEU A 153 0.06 -9.30 18.23
CA LEU A 153 1.05 -8.41 18.85
C LEU A 153 1.22 -7.11 18.05
N ALA A 154 1.23 -7.17 16.71
CA ALA A 154 1.22 -5.99 15.88
C ALA A 154 -0.06 -5.14 16.10
N ALA A 155 -1.23 -5.77 16.21
CA ALA A 155 -2.48 -5.08 16.53
C ALA A 155 -2.43 -4.42 17.90
N TYR A 156 -1.85 -5.07 18.91
CA TYR A 156 -1.61 -4.48 20.22
C TYR A 156 -0.70 -3.24 20.14
N TYR A 157 0.38 -3.29 19.36
CA TYR A 157 1.23 -2.12 19.13
C TYR A 157 0.52 -0.97 18.43
N ASN A 158 -0.33 -1.26 17.44
CA ASN A 158 -1.14 -0.25 16.75
C ASN A 158 -2.21 0.33 17.67
N PHE A 159 -2.87 -0.50 18.47
CA PHE A 159 -3.87 -0.06 19.45
C PHE A 159 -3.27 0.92 20.47
N TYR A 160 -2.03 0.67 20.91
CA TYR A 160 -1.27 1.55 21.79
C TYR A 160 -0.25 2.41 21.02
N GLY A 161 -0.56 2.76 19.77
CA GLY A 161 0.35 3.43 18.83
C GLY A 161 1.02 4.68 19.40
N LYS A 162 0.31 5.45 20.24
CA LYS A 162 0.86 6.61 20.97
C LYS A 162 2.18 6.31 21.69
N TYR A 163 2.35 5.11 22.22
CA TYR A 163 3.55 4.69 22.94
C TYR A 163 4.52 3.95 22.02
N TYR A 164 4.01 2.98 21.25
CA TYR A 164 4.86 2.11 20.45
C TYR A 164 5.43 2.78 19.20
N TYR A 165 4.71 3.71 18.57
CA TYR A 165 5.24 4.43 17.41
C TYR A 165 6.48 5.24 17.80
N GLN A 166 6.50 5.86 18.99
CA GLN A 166 7.69 6.57 19.47
C GLN A 166 8.88 5.63 19.71
N LEU A 167 8.62 4.43 20.23
CA LEU A 167 9.66 3.41 20.42
C LEU A 167 10.17 2.85 19.09
N HIS A 168 9.29 2.68 18.09
CA HIS A 168 9.64 2.10 16.80
C HIS A 168 10.29 3.09 15.83
N SER A 169 9.88 4.36 15.85
CA SER A 169 10.33 5.35 14.87
C SER A 169 11.23 6.44 15.46
N GLN A 170 11.17 6.68 16.77
CA GLN A 170 11.85 7.80 17.45
C GLN A 170 11.54 9.18 16.80
N GLY A 171 10.34 9.35 16.25
CA GLY A 171 9.92 10.58 15.56
C GLY A 171 10.48 10.74 14.14
N ALA A 172 11.07 9.70 13.57
CA ALA A 172 11.52 9.70 12.18
C ALA A 172 10.35 9.76 11.19
N TRP A 173 10.66 10.14 9.94
CA TRP A 173 9.70 10.20 8.85
C TRP A 173 9.03 8.84 8.58
N GLY A 174 7.73 8.88 8.27
CA GLY A 174 6.90 7.69 8.16
C GLY A 174 6.71 6.97 9.50
N SER A 175 6.63 7.70 10.62
CA SER A 175 6.26 7.11 11.92
C SER A 175 4.82 6.61 11.89
N GLY A 176 4.58 5.41 12.42
CA GLY A 176 3.25 4.80 12.46
C GLY A 176 3.32 3.27 12.57
N ASP A 177 2.39 2.63 11.90
CA ASP A 177 2.16 1.19 11.86
C ASP A 177 3.28 0.39 11.18
N LYS A 178 4.10 1.03 10.34
CA LYS A 178 5.03 0.35 9.42
C LYS A 178 5.97 -0.69 10.04
N GLU A 179 6.48 -0.41 11.25
CA GLU A 179 7.40 -1.30 11.95
C GLU A 179 6.67 -2.35 12.80
N THR A 180 5.40 -2.14 13.12
CA THR A 180 4.67 -2.97 14.09
C THR A 180 4.59 -4.44 13.68
N PHE A 181 4.40 -4.72 12.39
CA PHE A 181 4.28 -6.08 11.85
C PHE A 181 5.59 -6.85 11.92
N THR A 182 6.71 -6.23 11.53
CA THR A 182 8.02 -6.89 11.59
C THR A 182 8.52 -7.00 13.03
N GLN A 183 8.27 -6.00 13.88
CA GLN A 183 8.61 -6.08 15.30
C GLN A 183 7.82 -7.16 16.03
N GLY A 184 6.53 -7.34 15.72
CA GLY A 184 5.73 -8.42 16.28
C GLY A 184 6.32 -9.81 15.95
N ALA A 185 6.80 -10.00 14.72
CA ALA A 185 7.49 -11.22 14.32
C ALA A 185 8.86 -11.38 15.01
N VAL A 186 9.63 -10.30 15.16
CA VAL A 186 10.93 -10.33 15.85
C VAL A 186 10.79 -10.73 17.32
N VAL A 187 9.83 -10.13 18.04
CA VAL A 187 9.62 -10.41 19.48
C VAL A 187 9.23 -11.85 19.73
N LEU A 188 8.40 -12.44 18.86
CA LEU A 188 7.96 -13.83 18.99
C LEU A 188 8.90 -14.84 18.32
N GLY A 189 9.95 -14.39 17.64
CA GLY A 189 10.87 -15.26 16.90
C GLY A 189 10.27 -15.89 15.64
N ASN A 190 9.20 -15.31 15.09
CA ASN A 190 8.54 -15.81 13.89
C ASN A 190 9.39 -15.53 12.63
N PRO A 191 9.53 -16.50 11.71
CA PRO A 191 10.30 -16.31 10.49
C PRO A 191 9.57 -15.35 9.54
N PHE A 192 10.24 -14.28 9.09
CA PHE A 192 9.70 -13.39 8.07
C PHE A 192 10.77 -13.04 7.03
N TRP A 193 10.33 -12.72 5.81
CA TRP A 193 11.20 -12.23 4.75
C TRP A 193 10.91 -10.77 4.44
N GLN A 194 11.84 -9.89 4.81
CA GLN A 194 11.88 -8.55 4.24
C GLN A 194 12.67 -8.59 2.92
N VAL A 195 12.03 -8.19 1.83
CA VAL A 195 12.64 -8.06 0.49
C VAL A 195 13.93 -7.25 0.58
N LYS A 196 15.01 -7.73 -0.07
CA LYS A 196 16.36 -7.14 0.07
C LYS A 196 16.64 -6.05 -0.95
N GLN A 197 15.97 -6.09 -2.10
CA GLN A 197 16.03 -5.00 -3.06
C GLN A 197 15.41 -3.73 -2.46
N ASN A 198 16.19 -2.66 -2.38
CA ASN A 198 15.73 -1.38 -1.85
C ASN A 198 14.54 -0.84 -2.65
N ALA A 199 13.63 -0.17 -1.95
CA ALA A 199 12.66 0.74 -2.53
C ALA A 199 13.36 1.73 -3.49
N VAL A 200 12.84 1.83 -4.71
CA VAL A 200 13.33 2.81 -5.70
C VAL A 200 12.31 3.93 -5.79
N MET A 201 12.72 5.14 -5.42
CA MET A 201 11.87 6.31 -5.50
C MET A 201 11.53 6.63 -6.96
N LEU A 202 10.26 6.97 -7.18
CA LEU A 202 9.76 7.59 -8.39
C LEU A 202 9.98 9.10 -8.29
N ILE A 203 10.92 9.61 -9.07
CA ILE A 203 11.26 11.03 -9.09
C ILE A 203 10.94 11.58 -10.48
N PRO A 204 9.98 12.51 -10.62
CA PRO A 204 9.92 13.38 -11.78
C PRO A 204 11.16 14.27 -11.82
N GLY A 205 11.75 14.49 -13.00
CA GLY A 205 12.92 15.35 -13.17
C GLY A 205 12.82 16.76 -12.54
N GLU A 206 14.01 17.35 -12.33
CA GLU A 206 14.36 18.66 -11.74
C GLU A 206 13.86 18.98 -10.32
N ILE A 207 12.79 18.34 -9.83
CA ILE A 207 12.28 18.60 -8.49
C ILE A 207 12.24 17.31 -7.67
N HIS A 208 13.11 17.24 -6.65
CA HIS A 208 13.28 16.09 -5.75
C HIS A 208 12.07 15.86 -4.81
N TYR A 209 10.87 15.66 -5.35
CA TYR A 209 9.72 15.18 -4.60
C TYR A 209 9.39 13.76 -5.06
N GLY A 210 9.56 12.78 -4.18
CA GLY A 210 9.25 11.38 -4.48
C GLY A 210 7.75 11.17 -4.63
N SER A 211 7.26 10.98 -5.84
CA SER A 211 5.84 10.77 -6.12
C SER A 211 5.37 9.33 -5.82
N GLY A 212 6.30 8.39 -5.65
CA GLY A 212 5.99 7.01 -5.27
C GLY A 212 7.23 6.13 -5.06
N ILE A 213 6.99 4.84 -4.84
CA ILE A 213 7.98 3.81 -4.55
C ILE A 213 7.73 2.60 -5.45
N TRP A 214 8.78 2.17 -6.15
CA TRP A 214 8.78 0.87 -6.81
C TRP A 214 9.22 -0.21 -5.83
N GLN A 215 8.41 -1.27 -5.78
CA GLN A 215 8.65 -2.41 -4.93
C GLN A 215 8.89 -3.67 -5.77
N ALA A 216 9.91 -4.42 -5.39
CA ALA A 216 10.42 -5.53 -6.18
C ALA A 216 9.54 -6.78 -6.08
N ASP A 217 9.69 -7.67 -7.05
CA ASP A 217 9.13 -9.01 -7.00
C ASP A 217 9.87 -9.84 -5.95
N PRO A 218 9.17 -10.39 -4.94
CA PRO A 218 9.80 -11.06 -3.81
C PRO A 218 10.40 -12.41 -4.22
N GLU A 219 9.83 -13.09 -5.23
CA GLU A 219 10.38 -14.36 -5.72
C GLU A 219 11.70 -14.14 -6.45
N LEU A 220 11.75 -13.13 -7.31
CA LEU A 220 12.97 -12.77 -8.03
C LEU A 220 14.05 -12.24 -7.07
N ASP A 221 13.68 -11.43 -6.07
CA ASP A 221 14.58 -11.00 -5.00
C ASP A 221 15.14 -12.21 -4.23
N TRP A 222 14.29 -13.14 -3.82
CA TRP A 222 14.70 -14.35 -3.12
C TRP A 222 15.68 -15.19 -3.94
N LYS A 223 15.35 -15.50 -5.20
CA LYS A 223 16.21 -16.26 -6.12
C LYS A 223 17.57 -15.57 -6.33
N SER A 224 17.59 -14.24 -6.41
CA SER A 224 18.82 -13.45 -6.54
C SER A 224 19.69 -13.54 -5.28
N ASN A 225 19.09 -13.49 -4.09
CA ASN A 225 19.81 -13.58 -2.82
C ASN A 225 20.37 -14.99 -2.54
N GLN A 226 19.80 -16.04 -3.15
CA GLN A 226 20.36 -17.40 -3.07
C GLN A 226 21.60 -17.60 -3.93
N LYS A 227 21.74 -16.87 -5.05
CA LYS A 227 22.89 -16.98 -5.95
C LYS A 227 24.08 -16.19 -5.36
N LYS A 228 24.95 -16.90 -4.63
CA LYS A 228 26.10 -16.32 -3.89
C LYS A 228 27.19 -15.64 -4.72
N THR A 229 27.14 -15.61 -6.06
CA THR A 229 28.28 -15.18 -6.88
C THR A 229 27.85 -14.63 -8.24
N GLY A 230 28.16 -13.35 -8.51
CA GLY A 230 28.00 -12.70 -9.83
C GLY A 230 27.46 -11.28 -9.73
N LYS A 231 27.96 -10.38 -10.59
CA LYS A 231 27.51 -8.98 -10.68
C LYS A 231 25.98 -8.92 -10.78
N ARG A 232 25.38 -8.15 -9.87
CA ARG A 232 23.93 -7.93 -9.76
C ARG A 232 23.46 -7.01 -10.90
N GLU A 233 23.28 -7.55 -12.10
CA GLU A 233 22.44 -6.89 -13.09
C GLU A 233 20.99 -7.31 -12.81
N ILE A 234 20.27 -6.42 -12.14
CA ILE A 234 18.86 -6.61 -11.81
C ILE A 234 18.06 -6.17 -13.04
N PRO A 235 17.35 -7.08 -13.73
CA PRO A 235 16.55 -6.71 -14.90
C PRO A 235 15.46 -5.70 -14.51
N ILE A 236 15.08 -4.83 -15.45
CA ILE A 236 13.95 -3.88 -15.31
C ILE A 236 12.63 -4.61 -14.95
N ILE A 237 12.56 -5.91 -15.27
CA ILE A 237 11.42 -6.83 -15.08
C ILE A 237 11.19 -7.23 -13.60
N THR A 238 11.99 -6.75 -12.64
CA THR A 238 11.85 -7.14 -11.22
C THR A 238 10.86 -6.30 -10.42
N THR A 239 10.08 -5.40 -11.03
CA THR A 239 9.14 -4.56 -10.29
C THR A 239 7.75 -5.20 -10.27
N MET A 240 7.17 -5.30 -9.07
CA MET A 240 5.89 -5.94 -8.82
C MET A 240 4.78 -4.93 -8.49
N PHE A 241 5.10 -3.95 -7.64
CA PHE A 241 4.14 -2.95 -7.19
C PHE A 241 4.67 -1.53 -7.35
N ALA A 242 3.73 -0.61 -7.55
CA ALA A 242 3.93 0.83 -7.52
C ALA A 242 3.12 1.40 -6.36
N HIS A 243 3.77 1.99 -5.38
CA HIS A 243 3.10 2.61 -4.24
C HIS A 243 3.21 4.12 -4.35
N LEU A 244 2.09 4.85 -4.43
CA LEU A 244 2.13 6.30 -4.36
C LEU A 244 2.48 6.73 -2.93
N ASN A 245 3.15 7.88 -2.77
CA ASN A 245 3.47 8.42 -1.45
C ASN A 245 2.93 9.83 -1.24
N ARG A 246 2.72 10.58 -2.33
CA ARG A 246 2.26 11.96 -2.28
C ARG A 246 0.74 12.06 -2.36
N VAL A 247 0.17 11.37 -3.33
CA VAL A 247 -1.22 11.56 -3.74
C VAL A 247 -2.00 10.29 -3.44
N LYS A 248 -2.97 10.38 -2.53
CA LYS A 248 -3.82 9.25 -2.13
C LYS A 248 -5.02 9.17 -3.08
N PHE A 249 -5.10 8.07 -3.82
CA PHE A 249 -6.15 7.87 -4.82
C PHE A 249 -7.48 7.47 -4.16
N ASP A 250 -8.29 8.45 -3.72
CA ASP A 250 -9.65 8.19 -3.20
C ASP A 250 -10.68 8.27 -4.35
N THR A 251 -11.22 7.11 -4.73
CA THR A 251 -12.21 7.00 -5.81
C THR A 251 -13.54 7.71 -5.52
N ARG A 252 -13.83 8.05 -4.25
CA ARG A 252 -15.03 8.82 -3.87
C ARG A 252 -14.84 10.33 -4.06
N ARG A 253 -13.59 10.79 -4.17
CA ARG A 253 -13.22 12.21 -4.23
C ARG A 253 -12.19 12.48 -5.34
N LEU A 254 -12.42 11.93 -6.53
CA LEU A 254 -11.51 12.11 -7.66
C LEU A 254 -11.33 13.58 -8.08
N ASN A 255 -12.30 14.46 -7.81
CA ASN A 255 -12.13 15.88 -8.10
C ASN A 255 -11.14 16.58 -7.16
N SER A 256 -11.08 16.21 -5.87
CA SER A 256 -10.06 16.78 -4.98
C SER A 256 -8.65 16.33 -5.38
N LEU A 257 -8.55 15.11 -5.90
CA LEU A 257 -7.33 14.60 -6.51
C LEU A 257 -6.91 15.46 -7.72
N LEU A 258 -7.85 15.85 -8.59
CA LEU A 258 -7.56 16.76 -9.71
C LEU A 258 -7.12 18.14 -9.24
N ASP A 259 -7.73 18.66 -8.17
CA ASP A 259 -7.34 19.96 -7.59
C ASP A 259 -5.86 19.93 -7.14
N GLU A 260 -5.39 18.83 -6.54
CA GLU A 260 -3.98 18.64 -6.16
C GLU A 260 -3.01 18.53 -7.34
N LEU A 261 -3.51 18.08 -8.50
CA LEU A 261 -2.73 17.91 -9.74
C LEU A 261 -2.76 19.15 -10.63
N THR A 262 -3.55 20.16 -10.27
CA THR A 262 -3.65 21.43 -10.99
C THR A 262 -2.68 22.43 -10.38
N SER A 263 -1.73 22.95 -11.18
CA SER A 263 -0.88 24.05 -10.73
C SER A 263 -1.54 25.39 -11.04
N GLU A 264 -1.68 26.26 -10.03
CA GLU A 264 -1.99 27.68 -10.27
C GLU A 264 -0.75 28.36 -10.85
N THR A 265 -0.80 28.72 -12.13
CA THR A 265 0.19 29.62 -12.72
C THR A 265 -0.03 31.02 -12.13
N LYS A 266 1.04 31.65 -11.61
CA LYS A 266 1.02 33.08 -11.31
C LYS A 266 0.70 33.79 -12.63
N GLU A 267 -0.35 34.61 -12.62
CA GLU A 267 -0.90 35.34 -13.78
C GLU A 267 -1.99 34.61 -14.58
N GLY A 268 -3.01 34.07 -13.91
CA GLY A 268 -4.41 34.15 -14.34
C GLY A 268 -4.82 33.53 -15.68
N GLU A 269 -3.92 32.88 -16.42
CA GLU A 269 -4.21 32.30 -17.72
C GLU A 269 -3.59 30.90 -17.83
N LYS A 270 -4.47 29.91 -17.65
CA LYS A 270 -4.37 28.45 -17.85
C LYS A 270 -4.08 27.61 -16.61
N GLU A 271 -5.12 26.89 -16.18
CA GLU A 271 -5.00 25.64 -15.43
C GLU A 271 -4.23 24.64 -16.29
N GLU A 272 -2.96 24.38 -15.95
CA GLU A 272 -2.20 23.31 -16.59
C GLU A 272 -2.28 22.07 -15.70
N TRP A 273 -2.91 21.02 -16.22
CA TRP A 273 -3.02 19.74 -15.54
C TRP A 273 -1.73 18.95 -15.66
N SER A 274 -1.24 18.46 -14.52
CA SER A 274 -0.04 17.63 -14.45
C SER A 274 -0.35 16.16 -14.23
N ARG A 275 0.60 15.31 -14.61
CA ARG A 275 0.59 13.87 -14.29
C ARG A 275 1.00 13.64 -12.82
N ILE A 276 0.47 12.58 -12.20
CA ILE A 276 0.74 12.16 -10.82
C ILE A 276 2.24 11.97 -10.58
N TRP A 277 2.94 11.34 -11.54
CA TRP A 277 4.39 11.15 -11.47
C TRP A 277 5.19 12.24 -12.17
N GLY A 278 4.55 13.37 -12.49
CA GLY A 278 5.15 14.53 -13.13
C GLY A 278 5.54 14.33 -14.59
N PRO A 279 6.30 15.27 -15.18
CA PRO A 279 6.51 15.35 -16.62
C PRO A 279 7.44 14.26 -17.19
N ASP A 280 8.31 13.65 -16.39
CA ASP A 280 9.18 12.54 -16.81
C ASP A 280 8.49 11.16 -16.69
N TYR A 281 7.29 11.05 -17.27
CA TYR A 281 6.50 9.82 -17.25
C TYR A 281 7.15 8.69 -18.08
N ASN A 282 8.07 9.01 -19.00
CA ASN A 282 8.81 8.03 -19.79
C ASN A 282 9.60 7.04 -18.93
N SER A 283 10.17 7.52 -17.81
CA SER A 283 10.86 6.66 -16.84
C SER A 283 9.91 5.63 -16.21
N VAL A 284 8.67 6.03 -15.94
CA VAL A 284 7.60 5.18 -15.41
C VAL A 284 7.16 4.16 -16.46
N VAL A 285 6.88 4.62 -17.69
CA VAL A 285 6.47 3.76 -18.81
C VAL A 285 7.52 2.69 -19.08
N LYS A 286 8.80 3.06 -19.13
CA LYS A 286 9.90 2.12 -19.38
C LYS A 286 10.00 1.04 -18.29
N LYS A 287 9.70 1.38 -17.04
CA LYS A 287 9.84 0.46 -15.91
C LYS A 287 8.61 -0.41 -15.70
N ALA A 288 7.41 0.14 -15.85
CA ALA A 288 6.16 -0.61 -15.81
C ALA A 288 5.96 -1.47 -17.08
N GLY A 289 6.50 -1.03 -18.21
CA GLY A 289 6.32 -1.63 -19.54
C GLY A 289 5.10 -1.10 -20.29
N TYR A 290 4.35 -0.17 -19.69
CA TYR A 290 3.17 0.49 -20.25
C TYR A 290 2.91 1.79 -19.48
N ASP A 291 2.02 2.65 -19.98
CA ASP A 291 1.60 3.86 -19.27
C ASP A 291 0.70 3.51 -18.07
N LEU A 292 1.35 3.25 -16.93
CA LEU A 292 0.70 2.86 -15.70
C LEU A 292 -0.29 3.92 -15.20
N GLU A 293 0.01 5.21 -15.39
CA GLU A 293 -0.82 6.30 -14.89
C GLU A 293 -2.12 6.40 -15.68
N LYS A 294 -1.98 6.33 -17.01
CA LYS A 294 -3.11 6.27 -17.94
C LYS A 294 -4.06 5.13 -17.57
N VAL A 295 -3.52 3.94 -17.35
CA VAL A 295 -4.31 2.75 -16.97
C VAL A 295 -4.99 2.92 -15.61
N ILE A 296 -4.32 3.49 -14.61
CA ILE A 296 -4.94 3.76 -13.30
C ILE A 296 -6.17 4.68 -13.47
N TRP A 297 -6.04 5.75 -14.27
CA TRP A 297 -7.15 6.66 -14.55
C TRP A 297 -8.28 5.99 -15.35
N GLU A 298 -7.98 5.20 -16.37
CA GLU A 298 -8.98 4.43 -17.13
C GLU A 298 -9.81 3.54 -16.21
N GLU A 299 -9.15 2.79 -15.34
CA GLU A 299 -9.78 1.87 -14.40
C GLU A 299 -10.60 2.62 -13.33
N ALA A 300 -10.12 3.78 -12.87
CA ALA A 300 -10.85 4.64 -11.94
C ALA A 300 -12.10 5.26 -12.57
N ILE A 301 -11.99 5.78 -13.79
CA ILE A 301 -13.13 6.32 -14.55
C ILE A 301 -14.15 5.21 -14.79
N LYS A 302 -13.70 4.01 -15.13
CA LYS A 302 -14.61 2.87 -15.30
C LYS A 302 -15.35 2.54 -14.00
N ALA A 303 -14.63 2.43 -12.88
CA ALA A 303 -15.24 2.08 -11.59
C ALA A 303 -16.21 3.16 -11.05
N THR A 304 -15.93 4.44 -11.29
CA THR A 304 -16.68 5.56 -10.69
C THR A 304 -17.72 6.17 -11.65
N CYS A 305 -17.44 6.19 -12.96
CA CYS A 305 -18.17 7.00 -13.94
C CYS A 305 -18.91 6.20 -15.02
N GLU A 306 -18.82 4.87 -15.07
CA GLU A 306 -19.47 4.04 -16.11
C GLU A 306 -21.01 4.08 -16.05
N HIS A 307 -21.59 4.47 -14.91
CA HIS A 307 -23.05 4.57 -14.71
C HIS A 307 -23.55 5.96 -14.30
N SER A 308 -22.67 6.96 -14.31
CA SER A 308 -22.96 8.29 -13.79
C SER A 308 -22.75 9.36 -14.88
N LEU A 309 -23.79 10.16 -15.12
CA LEU A 309 -23.76 11.38 -15.92
C LEU A 309 -23.53 12.63 -15.05
N LEU A 310 -22.98 12.46 -13.84
CA LEU A 310 -22.67 13.60 -12.96
C LEU A 310 -21.60 14.49 -13.61
N ASP A 311 -21.76 15.81 -13.48
CA ASP A 311 -20.79 16.83 -13.92
C ASP A 311 -19.36 16.52 -13.43
N GLU A 312 -19.25 15.88 -12.27
CA GLU A 312 -18.00 15.39 -11.70
C GLU A 312 -17.23 14.45 -12.64
N CYS A 313 -17.94 13.58 -13.36
CA CYS A 313 -17.35 12.66 -14.31
C CYS A 313 -16.96 13.33 -15.63
N GLU A 314 -17.60 14.44 -16.01
CA GLU A 314 -17.18 15.21 -17.19
C GLU A 314 -15.83 15.88 -16.96
N ARG A 315 -15.61 16.46 -15.77
CA ARG A 315 -14.31 17.07 -15.41
C ARG A 315 -13.17 16.05 -15.46
N ILE A 316 -13.39 14.86 -14.92
CA ILE A 316 -12.39 13.77 -14.91
C ILE A 316 -12.09 13.28 -16.33
N ARG A 317 -13.12 13.13 -17.18
CA ARG A 317 -12.94 12.75 -18.59
C ARG A 317 -12.17 13.82 -19.37
N ASN A 318 -12.47 15.10 -19.15
CA ASN A 318 -11.74 16.20 -19.79
C ASN A 318 -10.26 16.24 -19.39
N TYR A 319 -9.97 16.03 -18.09
CA TYR A 319 -8.60 15.83 -17.61
C TYR A 319 -7.91 14.68 -18.35
N TYR A 320 -8.57 13.52 -18.41
CA TYR A 320 -8.01 12.34 -19.03
C TYR A 320 -7.70 12.59 -20.53
N ASP A 321 -8.62 13.16 -21.28
CA ASP A 321 -8.45 13.44 -22.71
C ASP A 321 -7.35 14.49 -22.95
N THR A 322 -7.22 15.48 -22.08
CA THR A 322 -6.18 16.52 -22.21
C THR A 322 -4.78 15.98 -21.91
N VAL A 323 -4.63 15.15 -20.88
CA VAL A 323 -3.34 14.65 -20.38
C VAL A 323 -2.86 13.37 -21.10
N PHE A 324 -3.80 12.55 -21.59
CA PHE A 324 -3.51 11.24 -22.20
C PHE A 324 -4.02 11.09 -23.64
N GLY A 325 -4.84 12.02 -24.15
CA GLY A 325 -5.49 11.93 -25.47
C GLY A 325 -4.64 12.38 -26.65
N GLN A 326 -3.42 12.90 -26.44
CA GLN A 326 -2.53 13.34 -27.53
C GLN A 326 -1.82 12.19 -28.28
N ASP A 327 -1.99 10.94 -27.85
CA ASP A 327 -1.37 9.75 -28.47
C ASP A 327 -2.35 8.86 -29.27
N ALA A 328 -3.44 9.42 -29.81
CA ALA A 328 -4.42 8.70 -30.63
C ALA A 328 -4.09 8.70 -32.13
#